data_AF-A0AAW4WRN6-F1
#
_entry.id   AF-A0AAW4WRN6-F1
#
_cell.length_a   1.000
_cell.length_b   1.000
_cell.length_c   1.000
_cell.angle_alpha   90.00
_cell.angle_beta   90.00
_cell.angle_gamma   90.00
#
_symmetry.space_group_name_H-M   'P 1'
#
loop_
_entity.id
_entity.type
_entity.pdbx_description
1 polymer ?
#
loop_
_entity_poly.entity_id
_entity_poly.type
_entity_poly.pdbx_seq_one_letter_code
_entity_poly.pdbx_strand_id
1 'polypeptide(L)' 'MRFCQAFMLELWRHIGPETDVPAGDIGVGGREVGFMFGMYKKLSHEFSGVLTGKGREFGGSLIRPEATG' A
#
# COMPACT_ATOMS: atom_id res chain seq x y z
N MET A 1 -5.62 -11.18 -3.23
CA MET A 1 -4.26 -11.58 -2.84
C MET A 1 -3.35 -11.89 -4.04
N ARG A 2 -3.52 -13.00 -4.78
CA ARG A 2 -2.60 -13.37 -5.89
C ARG A 2 -2.43 -12.27 -6.94
N PHE A 3 -3.53 -11.63 -7.36
CA PHE A 3 -3.48 -10.51 -8.29
C PHE A 3 -2.67 -9.33 -7.74
N CYS A 4 -2.93 -8.89 -6.52
CA CYS A 4 -2.16 -7.80 -5.88
C CYS A 4 -0.67 -8.11 -5.81
N GLN A 5 -0.29 -9.35 -5.48
CA GLN A 5 1.11 -9.76 -5.44
C GLN A 5 1.74 -9.75 -6.84
N ALA A 6 1.04 -10.28 -7.85
CA ALA A 6 1.50 -10.26 -9.24
C ALA A 6 1.64 -8.84 -9.78
N PHE A 7 0.67 -7.97 -9.49
CA PHE A 7 0.71 -6.55 -9.84
C PHE A 7 1.94 -5.86 -9.21
N MET A 8 2.22 -6.15 -7.95
CA MET A 8 3.38 -5.62 -7.24
C MET A 8 4.71 -6.19 -7.70
N LEU A 9 4.78 -7.31 -8.43
CA LEU A 9 6.03 -7.80 -9.00
C LEU A 9 6.63 -6.83 -10.03
N GLU A 10 5.78 -6.02 -10.67
CA GLU A 10 6.22 -4.96 -11.58
C GLU A 10 6.23 -3.60 -10.89
N LEU A 11 5.13 -3.19 -10.25
CA LEU A 11 4.98 -1.82 -9.75
C LEU A 11 6.05 -1.40 -8.73
N TRP A 12 6.56 -2.33 -7.92
CA TRP A 12 7.46 -2.00 -6.80
C TRP A 12 8.76 -1.28 -7.21
N ARG A 13 9.20 -1.41 -8.47
CA ARG A 13 10.42 -0.77 -8.98
C ARG A 13 10.21 0.70 -9.36
N HIS A 14 8.95 1.12 -9.43
CA HIS A 14 8.54 2.45 -9.93
C HIS A 14 7.96 3.33 -8.82
N ILE A 15 7.76 2.79 -7.62
CA ILE A 15 7.19 3.51 -6.48
C ILE A 15 8.18 3.52 -5.31
N GLY A 16 8.02 4.48 -4.41
CA GLY A 16 8.90 4.65 -3.26
C GLY A 16 8.43 5.82 -2.40
N PRO A 17 8.85 5.88 -1.12
CA PRO A 17 8.37 6.90 -0.17
C PRO A 17 8.59 8.34 -0.66
N GLU A 18 9.63 8.57 -1.46
CA GLU A 18 10.01 9.89 -2.00
C GLU A 18 9.87 9.96 -3.53
N THR A 19 9.11 9.05 -4.15
CA THR A 19 8.97 8.97 -5.61
C THR A 19 7.50 8.96 -6.01
N ASP A 20 6.78 7.94 -5.59
CA ASP A 20 5.34 7.81 -5.82
C ASP A 20 4.74 6.97 -4.70
N VAL A 21 3.64 7.45 -4.12
CA VAL A 21 2.98 6.89 -2.93
C VAL A 21 1.51 6.60 -3.25
N PRO A 22 1.19 5.42 -3.79
CA PRO A 22 -0.18 5.08 -4.15
C PRO A 22 -1.12 4.92 -2.95
N ALA A 23 -2.42 4.88 -3.24
CA ALA A 23 -3.50 4.72 -2.26
C ALA A 23 -4.56 3.71 -2.76
N GLY A 24 -5.62 3.54 -1.96
CA GLY A 24 -6.82 2.82 -2.38
C GLY A 24 -7.81 3.71 -3.14
N ASP A 25 -8.67 3.09 -3.95
CA ASP A 25 -9.75 3.71 -4.73
C ASP A 25 -10.86 2.65 -4.97
N ILE A 26 -11.78 2.87 -5.92
CA ILE A 26 -12.78 1.89 -6.36
C ILE A 26 -12.08 0.59 -6.75
N GLY A 27 -12.43 -0.50 -6.06
CA GLY A 27 -11.84 -1.82 -6.28
C GLY A 27 -10.52 -2.08 -5.54
N VAL A 28 -9.95 -1.08 -4.85
CA VAL A 28 -8.72 -1.21 -4.04
C VAL A 28 -8.98 -0.73 -2.61
N GLY A 29 -9.45 -1.64 -1.76
CA GLY A 29 -9.73 -1.36 -0.35
C GLY A 29 -8.51 -1.57 0.55
N GLY A 30 -8.72 -1.43 1.87
CA GLY A 30 -7.66 -1.69 2.86
C GLY A 30 -7.09 -3.11 2.79
N ARG A 31 -7.90 -4.08 2.33
CA ARG A 31 -7.48 -5.46 2.08
C ARG A 31 -6.46 -5.53 0.95
N GLU A 32 -6.75 -4.91 -0.19
CA GLU A 32 -5.85 -4.87 -1.36
C GLU A 32 -4.58 -4.08 -1.04
N VAL A 33 -4.69 -2.92 -0.38
CA VAL A 33 -3.55 -2.13 0.11
C VAL A 33 -2.64 -2.98 1.02
N GLY A 34 -3.22 -3.77 1.93
CA GLY A 34 -2.45 -4.67 2.80
C GLY A 34 -1.67 -5.73 2.01
N PHE A 35 -2.30 -6.36 1.01
CA PHE A 35 -1.62 -7.33 0.15
C PHE A 35 -0.50 -6.70 -0.68
N MET A 36 -0.71 -5.49 -1.20
CA MET A 36 0.29 -4.77 -2.00
C MET A 36 1.47 -4.32 -1.13
N PHE A 37 1.20 -3.73 0.05
CA PHE A 37 2.23 -3.32 1.00
C PHE A 37 3.08 -4.51 1.46
N GLY A 38 2.43 -5.64 1.77
CA GLY A 38 3.15 -6.86 2.14
C GLY A 38 4.09 -7.37 1.04
N MET A 39 3.65 -7.28 -0.23
CA MET A 39 4.49 -7.67 -1.37
C MET A 39 5.62 -6.66 -1.63
N TYR A 40 5.35 -5.35 -1.55
CA TYR A 40 6.38 -4.31 -1.63
C TYR A 40 7.47 -4.57 -0.61
N LYS A 41 7.11 -4.67 0.69
CA LYS A 41 8.06 -4.90 1.78
C LYS A 41 8.89 -6.18 1.57
N LYS A 42 8.28 -7.23 1.01
CA LYS A 42 9.01 -8.47 0.69
C LYS A 42 10.06 -8.27 -0.42
N LEU A 43 9.75 -7.48 -1.44
CA LEU A 43 10.62 -7.25 -2.60
C LEU A 43 11.70 -6.21 -2.33
N SER A 44 11.35 -5.11 -1.67
CA SER A 44 12.28 -4.01 -1.38
C SER A 44 13.09 -4.22 -0.10
N HIS A 45 12.66 -5.12 0.79
CA HIS A 45 13.20 -5.29 2.14
C HIS A 45 13.08 -4.06 3.03
N GLU A 46 12.15 -3.15 2.72
CA GLU A 46 11.93 -1.93 3.47
C GLU A 46 10.55 -1.87 4.12
N PHE A 47 10.51 -1.29 5.32
CA PHE A 47 9.26 -0.84 5.95
C PHE A 47 9.21 0.69 5.86
N SER A 48 8.64 1.20 4.77
CA SER A 48 8.56 2.65 4.50
C SER A 48 7.14 3.07 4.10
N GLY A 49 6.92 4.39 4.02
CA GLY A 49 5.62 5.00 3.75
C GLY A 49 5.12 4.90 2.30
N VAL A 50 5.43 3.82 1.56
CA VAL A 50 5.17 3.74 0.12
C VAL A 50 3.71 3.60 -0.29
N LEU A 51 2.81 3.25 0.65
CA LEU A 51 1.37 3.21 0.42
C LEU A 51 0.64 3.94 1.54
N THR A 52 -0.38 4.73 1.20
CA THR A 52 -1.32 5.30 2.17
C THR A 52 -2.58 4.44 2.28
N GLY A 53 -3.43 4.71 3.29
CA GLY A 53 -4.60 3.86 3.56
C GLY A 53 -4.27 2.48 4.17
N LYS A 54 -3.06 2.34 4.75
CA LYS A 54 -2.62 1.15 5.49
C LYS A 54 -3.48 0.90 6.74
N GLY A 55 -3.48 -0.33 7.23
CA GLY A 55 -4.10 -0.68 8.52
C GLY A 55 -3.29 -0.14 9.70
N ARG A 56 -3.96 0.11 10.82
CA ARG A 56 -3.36 0.74 12.02
C ARG A 56 -2.13 -0.02 12.52
N GLU A 57 -2.19 -1.35 12.54
CA GLU A 57 -1.11 -2.24 12.98
C GLU A 57 0.17 -2.14 12.13
N PHE A 58 0.14 -1.49 10.97
CA PHE A 58 1.29 -1.40 10.06
C PHE A 58 1.43 -0.02 9.40
N GLY A 59 1.23 1.04 10.18
CA GLY A 59 1.50 2.42 9.76
C GLY A 59 0.33 3.12 9.07
N GLY A 60 -0.90 2.71 9.40
CA GLY A 60 -2.13 3.42 9.05
C GLY A 60 -2.42 4.59 9.99
N SER A 61 -3.05 5.64 9.47
CA SER A 61 -3.46 6.81 10.29
C SER A 61 -4.83 6.60 10.91
N LEU A 62 -5.02 7.16 12.11
CA LEU A 62 -6.35 7.46 12.64
C LEU A 62 -7.08 8.45 11.70
N ILE A 63 -8.41 8.46 11.77
CA ILE A 63 -9.29 9.37 11.00
C ILE A 63 -9.26 9.15 9.47
N ARG A 64 -8.44 8.23 8.93
CA ARG A 64 -8.41 7.96 7.48
C ARG A 64 -9.78 7.57 6.88
N PRO A 65 -10.62 6.73 7.51
CA PRO A 65 -11.95 6.45 7.00
C PRO A 65 -12.86 7.68 6.91
N GLU A 66 -12.66 8.66 7.79
CA GLU A 66 -13.48 9.86 7.92
C GLU A 66 -12.91 11.08 7.17
N ALA A 67 -11.65 11.02 6.74
CA ALA A 67 -10.88 12.18 6.27
C ALA A 67 -11.41 12.88 5.00
N THR A 68 -12.27 12.23 4.22
CA THR A 68 -12.85 12.81 2.99
C THR A 68 -14.22 13.46 3.22
N GLY A 69 -14.86 13.17 4.37
CA GLY A 69 -16.21 13.62 4.70
C GLY A 69 -16.32 15.11 5.02
#